data_AF-M1ACC9-F1
#
_entry.id   AF-M1ACC9-F1
#
_cell.length_a   1.000
_cell.length_b   1.000
_cell.length_c   1.000
_cell.angle_alpha   90.00
_cell.angle_beta   90.00
_cell.angle_gamma   90.00
#
_symmetry.space_group_name_H-M   'P 1'
#
loop_
_entity.id
_entity.type
_entity.pdbx_description
1 polymer ?
#
loop_
_entity_poly.entity_id
_entity_poly.type
_entity_poly.pdbx_seq_one_letter_code
_entity_poly.pdbx_strand_id
1 'polypeptide(L)'
;MVPEDIVNHIISKVKAPADENGKDRPWWMQEAKGNFIVRSAWQYTRHKEQPNKIMKDVWVKGLPFKMAFLMWRLWKFKIPVDDRIRRWGYEGPSRCWCCPNPRQETMAHVFLQSETANRT
;
A
#
# COMPACT_ATOMS: atom_id res chain seq x y z
N MET A 1 15.92 41.54 -4.51
CA MET A 1 16.74 41.38 -5.73
C MET A 1 18.08 40.79 -5.30
N VAL A 2 18.58 39.77 -5.99
CA VAL A 2 19.90 39.22 -5.69
C VAL A 2 20.96 40.18 -6.27
N PRO A 3 21.98 40.59 -5.51
CA PRO A 3 23.05 41.46 -5.99
C PRO A 3 23.83 40.89 -7.20
N GLU A 4 24.19 41.73 -8.15
CA GLU A 4 24.82 41.34 -9.42
C GLU A 4 26.22 40.73 -9.25
N ASP A 5 26.95 41.17 -8.23
CA ASP A 5 28.23 40.59 -7.81
C ASP A 5 28.10 39.13 -7.38
N ILE A 6 27.02 38.79 -6.68
CA ILE A 6 26.73 37.41 -6.26
C ILE A 6 26.38 36.55 -7.47
N VAL A 7 25.57 37.06 -8.40
CA VAL A 7 25.21 36.36 -9.64
C VAL A 7 26.46 36.05 -10.48
N ASN A 8 27.31 37.06 -10.68
CA ASN A 8 28.56 36.91 -11.43
C ASN A 8 29.53 35.92 -10.76
N HIS A 9 29.61 35.95 -9.42
CA HIS A 9 30.41 35.00 -8.66
C HIS A 9 29.93 33.56 -8.87
N ILE A 10 28.61 33.32 -8.79
CA ILE A 10 28.02 31.98 -9.00
C ILE A 10 28.29 31.48 -10.42
N ILE A 11 28.06 32.30 -11.44
CA ILE A 11 28.29 31.93 -12.85
C ILE A 11 29.78 31.57 -13.08
N SER A 12 30.70 32.33 -12.48
CA SER A 12 32.14 32.08 -12.65
C SER A 12 32.65 30.81 -11.96
N LYS A 13 32.06 30.44 -10.81
CA LYS A 13 32.53 29.33 -9.96
C LYS A 13 31.78 28.04 -10.19
N VAL A 14 30.52 28.11 -10.57
CA VAL A 14 29.65 26.95 -10.80
C VAL A 14 29.53 26.74 -12.31
N LYS A 15 30.44 25.94 -12.87
CA LYS A 15 30.20 25.38 -14.20
C LYS A 15 29.02 24.42 -14.08
N ALA A 16 27.91 24.72 -14.74
CA ALA A 16 26.85 23.74 -14.90
C ALA A 16 27.46 22.47 -15.48
N PRO A 17 27.10 21.27 -14.99
CA PRO A 17 27.48 20.02 -15.62
C PRO A 17 26.76 19.98 -16.97
N ALA A 18 27.37 20.60 -17.99
CA ALA A 18 26.88 20.59 -19.34
C ALA A 18 27.03 19.15 -19.83
N ASP A 19 25.91 18.46 -19.93
CA ASP A 19 25.84 17.29 -20.79
C ASP A 19 26.22 17.75 -22.21
N GLU A 20 26.93 16.90 -22.93
CA GLU A 20 27.44 17.13 -24.30
C GLU A 20 26.37 17.61 -25.31
N ASN A 21 25.08 17.48 -24.95
CA ASN A 21 23.92 17.90 -25.73
C ASN A 21 23.19 19.16 -25.22
N GLY A 22 23.65 19.82 -24.16
CA GLY A 22 23.09 21.09 -23.66
C GLY A 22 21.61 21.05 -23.21
N LYS A 23 21.03 19.86 -23.00
CA LYS A 23 19.66 19.69 -22.52
C LYS A 23 19.67 19.39 -21.03
N ASP A 24 18.92 20.18 -20.27
CA ASP A 24 18.63 19.89 -18.87
C ASP A 24 17.98 18.52 -18.74
N ARG A 25 18.50 17.68 -17.84
CA ARG A 25 17.91 16.39 -17.50
C ARG A 25 17.53 16.35 -16.02
N PRO A 26 16.36 15.78 -15.67
CA PRO A 26 15.99 15.59 -14.28
C PRO A 26 17.00 14.67 -13.60
N TRP A 27 17.47 15.06 -12.40
CA TRP A 27 18.42 14.29 -11.62
C TRP A 27 17.73 13.58 -10.46
N TRP A 28 17.72 12.26 -10.48
CA TRP A 28 17.11 11.46 -9.42
C TRP A 28 18.07 11.29 -8.24
N MET A 29 17.84 12.03 -7.14
CA MET A 29 18.73 12.06 -5.98
C MET A 29 18.86 10.73 -5.21
N GLN A 30 17.98 9.76 -5.44
CA GLN A 30 18.05 8.45 -4.77
C GLN A 30 18.95 7.44 -5.51
N GLU A 31 19.66 7.88 -6.56
CA GLU A 31 20.59 7.04 -7.33
C GLU A 31 21.84 7.85 -7.70
N ALA A 32 23.02 7.23 -7.59
CA ALA A 32 24.30 7.94 -7.71
C ALA A 32 24.57 8.48 -9.12
N LYS A 33 24.07 7.80 -10.16
CA LYS A 33 24.18 8.25 -11.56
C LYS A 33 23.06 9.20 -11.97
N GLY A 34 22.17 9.56 -11.04
CA GLY A 34 21.03 10.44 -11.29
C GLY A 34 19.91 9.82 -12.10
N ASN A 35 19.96 8.51 -12.37
CA ASN A 35 18.98 7.85 -13.20
C ASN A 35 17.71 7.54 -12.41
N PHE A 36 16.56 7.83 -13.01
CA PHE A 36 15.29 7.44 -12.43
C PHE A 36 15.07 5.93 -12.58
N ILE A 37 14.77 5.25 -11.47
CA ILE A 37 14.42 3.84 -11.46
C ILE A 37 13.17 3.64 -10.60
N VAL A 38 12.14 2.97 -11.14
CA VAL A 38 10.88 2.69 -10.42
C VAL A 38 11.13 2.02 -9.06
N ARG A 39 12.13 1.13 -8.99
CA ARG A 39 12.54 0.46 -7.75
C ARG A 39 12.96 1.45 -6.65
N SER A 40 13.77 2.46 -6.98
CA SER A 40 14.24 3.46 -5.99
C SER A 40 13.12 4.45 -5.64
N ALA A 41 12.32 4.86 -6.62
CA ALA A 41 11.12 5.68 -6.38
C ALA A 41 10.11 4.99 -5.45
N TRP A 42 9.81 3.71 -5.68
CA TRP A 42 8.93 2.92 -4.82
C TRP A 42 9.49 2.77 -3.42
N GLN A 43 10.78 2.47 -3.30
CA GLN A 43 11.44 2.34 -2.01
C GLN A 43 11.42 3.65 -1.21
N TYR A 44 11.54 4.79 -1.89
CA TYR A 44 11.52 6.12 -1.29
C TYR A 44 10.11 6.53 -0.84
N THR A 45 9.10 6.30 -1.68
CA THR A 45 7.71 6.72 -1.40
C THR A 45 7.00 5.82 -0.40
N ARG A 46 7.35 4.53 -0.35
CA ARG A 46 6.65 3.58 0.52
C ARG A 46 6.93 3.87 2.00
N HIS A 47 5.88 3.88 2.79
CA HIS A 47 5.98 3.89 4.24
C HIS A 47 6.12 2.45 4.74
N LYS A 48 7.30 2.10 5.27
CA LYS A 48 7.54 0.76 5.81
C LYS A 48 6.99 0.67 7.23
N GLU A 49 5.96 -0.15 7.42
CA GLU A 49 5.54 -0.57 8.76
C GLU A 49 6.57 -1.54 9.36
N GLN A 50 6.56 -1.65 10.69
CA GLN A 50 7.34 -2.65 11.41
C GLN A 50 6.96 -4.06 10.93
N PRO A 51 7.93 -4.99 10.78
CA PRO A 51 7.65 -6.34 10.35
C PRO A 51 6.71 -7.03 11.36
N ASN A 52 5.52 -7.38 10.90
CA ASN A 52 4.54 -8.13 11.68
C ASN A 52 4.71 -9.63 11.41
N LYS A 53 4.97 -10.41 12.46
CA LYS A 53 5.12 -11.88 12.39
C LYS A 53 3.94 -12.54 11.68
N ILE A 54 2.71 -12.11 12.01
CA ILE A 54 1.48 -12.66 11.45
C ILE A 54 1.39 -12.38 9.95
N MET A 55 1.82 -11.20 9.51
CA MET A 55 1.87 -10.90 8.07
C MET A 55 2.93 -11.73 7.35
N LYS A 56 4.05 -12.03 8.00
CA LYS A 56 5.05 -12.95 7.45
C LYS A 56 4.48 -14.36 7.26
N ASP A 57 3.70 -14.82 8.23
CA ASP A 57 3.08 -16.14 8.22
C ASP A 57 1.88 -16.23 7.25
N VAL A 58 1.26 -15.13 6.87
CA VAL A 58 0.22 -15.11 5.81
C VAL A 58 0.82 -15.33 4.42
N TRP A 59 2.06 -14.86 4.18
CA TRP A 59 2.73 -14.93 2.87
C TRP A 59 3.68 -16.12 2.76
N VAL A 60 3.19 -17.34 3.03
CA VAL A 60 4.00 -18.58 2.93
C VAL A 60 4.21 -18.99 1.46
N LYS A 61 5.39 -19.52 1.16
CA LYS A 61 5.67 -20.15 -0.14
C LYS A 61 4.78 -21.38 -0.33
N GLY A 62 4.17 -21.52 -1.51
CA GLY A 62 3.33 -22.66 -1.87
C GLY A 62 1.84 -22.47 -1.57
N LEU A 63 1.45 -21.45 -0.79
CA LEU A 63 0.03 -21.11 -0.61
C LEU A 63 -0.49 -20.38 -1.87
N PRO A 64 -1.64 -20.77 -2.45
CA PRO A 64 -2.23 -20.04 -3.55
C PRO A 64 -2.47 -18.58 -3.18
N PHE A 65 -2.12 -17.66 -4.07
CA PHE A 65 -2.22 -16.21 -3.82
C PHE A 65 -3.62 -15.80 -3.35
N LYS A 66 -4.68 -16.40 -3.90
CA LYS A 66 -6.06 -16.13 -3.48
C LYS A 66 -6.29 -16.37 -1.98
N MET A 67 -5.70 -17.44 -1.43
CA MET A 67 -5.82 -17.78 -0.02
C MET A 67 -5.00 -16.85 0.87
N ALA A 68 -3.75 -16.58 0.50
CA ALA A 68 -2.90 -15.62 1.21
C ALA A 68 -3.53 -14.22 1.24
N PHE A 69 -4.05 -13.78 0.09
CA PHE A 69 -4.73 -12.49 -0.04
C PHE A 69 -6.02 -12.43 0.79
N LEU A 70 -6.82 -13.50 0.80
CA LEU A 70 -7.99 -13.59 1.67
C LEU A 70 -7.61 -13.49 3.15
N MET A 71 -6.60 -14.24 3.59
CA MET A 71 -6.10 -14.18 4.97
C MET A 71 -5.59 -12.79 5.35
N TRP A 72 -4.85 -12.12 4.45
CA TRP A 72 -4.43 -10.73 4.66
C TRP A 72 -5.63 -9.78 4.81
N ARG A 73 -6.66 -9.92 3.96
CA ARG A 73 -7.89 -9.12 4.06
C ARG A 73 -8.66 -9.40 5.35
N LEU A 74 -8.75 -10.67 5.77
CA LEU A 74 -9.33 -11.08 7.05
C LEU A 74 -8.64 -10.35 8.20
N TRP A 75 -7.31 -10.44 8.25
CA TRP A 75 -6.51 -9.86 9.32
C TRP A 75 -6.58 -8.32 9.39
N LYS A 76 -6.58 -7.67 8.23
CA LYS A 76 -6.72 -6.20 8.15
C LYS A 76 -8.18 -5.73 8.18
N PHE A 77 -9.15 -6.63 8.41
CA PHE A 77 -10.58 -6.35 8.42
C PHE A 77 -11.09 -5.62 7.16
N LYS A 78 -10.52 -5.97 6.00
CA LYS A 78 -10.84 -5.40 4.68
C LYS A 78 -11.82 -6.25 3.86
N ILE A 79 -12.61 -7.09 4.53
CA ILE A 79 -13.67 -7.86 3.89
C ILE A 79 -14.97 -7.07 4.05
N PRO A 80 -15.75 -6.88 2.96
CA PRO A 80 -17.02 -6.21 3.02
C PRO A 80 -18.02 -7.14 3.71
N VAL A 81 -18.15 -6.95 5.02
CA VAL A 81 -19.18 -7.56 5.84
C VAL A 81 -20.07 -6.44 6.34
N ASP A 82 -21.37 -6.66 6.46
CA ASP A 82 -22.33 -5.60 6.82
C ASP A 82 -21.93 -4.85 8.11
N ASP A 83 -21.42 -5.53 9.14
CA ASP A 83 -20.90 -4.86 10.35
C ASP A 83 -19.81 -3.82 10.06
N ARG A 84 -18.93 -4.10 9.08
CA ARG A 84 -17.87 -3.17 8.67
C ARG A 84 -18.40 -2.03 7.83
N ILE A 85 -19.36 -2.31 6.95
CA ILE A 85 -20.04 -1.31 6.11
C ILE A 85 -20.83 -0.33 6.99
N ARG A 86 -21.50 -0.82 8.05
CA ARG A 86 -22.19 0.00 9.06
C ARG A 86 -21.26 0.96 9.77
N ARG A 87 -20.04 0.56 10.12
CA ARG A 87 -19.03 1.46 10.72
C ARG A 87 -18.60 2.60 9.79
N TRP A 88 -18.84 2.47 8.49
CA TRP A 88 -18.61 3.53 7.51
C TRP A 88 -19.85 4.41 7.27
N GLY A 89 -20.91 4.25 8.07
CA GLY A 89 -22.12 5.08 8.01
C GLY A 89 -23.20 4.56 7.05
N TYR A 90 -23.04 3.36 6.50
CA TYR A 90 -24.03 2.75 5.61
C TYR A 90 -24.88 1.73 6.37
N GLU A 91 -26.14 2.06 6.62
CA GLU A 91 -27.09 1.17 7.30
C GLU A 91 -27.95 0.42 6.27
N GLY A 92 -27.60 -0.84 6.01
CA GLY A 92 -28.39 -1.77 5.18
C GLY A 92 -28.96 -2.92 6.01
N PRO A 93 -29.81 -3.79 5.42
CA PRO A 93 -30.32 -4.98 6.09
C PRO A 93 -29.17 -5.95 6.40
N SER A 94 -28.67 -5.93 7.63
CA SER A 94 -27.51 -6.74 8.01
C SER A 94 -27.92 -8.19 8.34
N ARG A 95 -28.08 -9.03 7.31
CA ARG A 95 -28.49 -10.44 7.48
C ARG A 95 -27.60 -11.35 6.65
N CYS A 96 -26.99 -12.37 7.27
CA CYS A 96 -26.27 -13.40 6.52
C CYS A 96 -27.26 -14.24 5.71
N TRP A 97 -27.01 -14.32 4.41
CA TRP A 97 -27.73 -15.20 3.48
C TRP A 97 -27.23 -16.65 3.52
N CYS A 98 -26.13 -16.88 4.22
CA CYS A 98 -25.47 -18.18 4.35
C CYS A 98 -26.18 -19.15 5.31
N CYS A 99 -27.07 -18.64 6.18
CA CYS A 99 -27.68 -19.39 7.26
C CYS A 99 -29.20 -19.54 7.04
N PRO A 100 -29.80 -20.70 7.37
CA PRO A 100 -31.24 -20.91 7.35
C PRO A 100 -32.00 -19.93 8.26
N ASN A 101 -31.40 -19.60 9.40
CA ASN A 101 -31.86 -18.56 10.31
C ASN A 101 -30.94 -17.34 10.20
N PRO A 102 -31.34 -16.28 9.48
CA PRO A 102 -30.45 -15.15 9.19
C PRO A 102 -30.06 -14.41 10.48
N ARG A 103 -28.76 -14.37 10.76
CA ARG A 103 -28.16 -13.58 11.84
C ARG A 103 -27.43 -12.37 11.27
N GLN A 104 -27.02 -11.45 12.14
CA GLN A 104 -26.19 -10.32 11.73
C GLN A 104 -24.92 -10.81 11.04
N GLU A 105 -24.66 -10.29 9.84
CA GLU A 105 -23.44 -10.60 9.11
C GLU A 105 -22.26 -9.91 9.80
N THR A 106 -21.44 -10.70 10.48
CA THR A 106 -20.21 -10.26 11.14
C THR A 106 -19.06 -11.17 10.72
N MET A 107 -17.82 -10.68 10.81
CA MET A 107 -16.64 -11.49 10.47
C MET A 107 -16.58 -12.80 11.25
N ALA A 108 -16.89 -12.75 12.55
CA ALA A 108 -16.95 -13.93 13.40
C ALA A 108 -18.10 -14.87 12.99
N HIS A 109 -19.26 -14.31 12.63
CA HIS A 109 -20.35 -15.13 12.13
C HIS A 109 -19.96 -15.85 10.84
N VAL A 110 -19.55 -15.12 9.80
CA VAL A 110 -19.25 -15.69 8.48
C VAL A 110 -18.15 -16.74 8.54
N PHE A 111 -17.05 -16.47 9.26
CA PHE A 111 -15.85 -17.31 9.22
C PHE A 111 -15.70 -18.30 10.39
N LEU A 112 -16.46 -18.17 11.48
CA LEU A 112 -16.29 -19.02 12.68
C LEU A 112 -17.59 -19.65 13.20
N GLN A 113 -18.75 -19.00 13.05
CA GLN A 113 -19.99 -19.44 13.72
C GLN A 113 -21.10 -19.86 12.76
N SER A 114 -20.97 -19.54 11.48
CA SER A 114 -21.98 -19.86 10.48
C SER A 114 -22.03 -21.38 10.25
N GLU A 115 -23.19 -21.88 9.83
CA GLU A 115 -23.31 -23.28 9.43
C GLU A 115 -22.37 -23.61 8.27
N THR A 116 -22.12 -22.65 7.39
CA THR A 116 -21.13 -22.80 6.31
C THR A 116 -19.71 -22.93 6.83
N ALA A 117 -19.32 -22.17 7.87
CA ALA A 117 -18.00 -22.29 8.49
C ALA A 117 -17.81 -23.62 9.22
N ASN A 118 -18.89 -24.18 9.77
CA ASN A 118 -18.86 -25.47 10.48
C ASN A 118 -19.01 -26.69 9.56
N ARG A 119 -19.21 -26.50 8.26
CA ARG A 119 -19.18 -27.59 7.27
C ARG A 119 -17.73 -27.90 6.90
N THR A 120 -17.09 -28.77 7.67
CA THR A 120 -15.83 -29.44 7.31
C THR A 120 -16.07 -30.74 6.59
#